data_AF-A0A7S1V1X7-F1
#
_entry.id   AF-A0A7S1V1X7-F1
#
_cell.length_a   1.000
_cell.length_b   1.000
_cell.length_c   1.000
_cell.angle_alpha   90.00
_cell.angle_beta   90.00
_cell.angle_gamma   90.00
#
_symmetry.space_group_name_H-M   'P 1'
#
loop_
_entity.id
_entity.type
_entity.pdbx_description
1 polymer ?
#
loop_
_entity_poly.entity_id
_entity_poly.type
_entity_poly.pdbx_seq_one_letter_code
_entity_poly.pdbx_strand_id
1 'polypeptide(L)'
;DHYDVEGVDNVNACYGGTAALLNTLTWCRETGRYGIVVATDTAEMDVKDSAWRGASAVAMLVGSNPWIEVHPERVSCFKNSSDFLKPRYSNQISPVIKTKESMDYYVHALDYCLEKIKEKHGVDVAELDAFV
;
A
#
# COMPACT_ATOMS: atom_id res chain seq x y z
N ASP A 1 -20.38 -10.69 22.23
CA ASP A 1 -19.32 -10.93 21.24
C ASP A 1 -19.88 -10.92 19.82
N HIS A 2 -19.17 -10.27 18.89
CA HIS A 2 -19.49 -10.29 17.47
C HIS A 2 -18.47 -11.19 16.77
N TYR A 3 -18.89 -12.42 16.46
CA TYR A 3 -18.04 -13.43 15.84
C TYR A 3 -18.12 -13.46 14.30
N ASP A 4 -19.01 -12.65 13.71
CA ASP A 4 -19.28 -12.61 12.26
C ASP A 4 -18.64 -11.37 11.60
N VAL A 5 -17.33 -11.44 11.41
CA VAL A 5 -16.49 -10.41 10.80
C VAL A 5 -15.55 -11.08 9.79
N GLU A 6 -15.52 -10.58 8.56
CA GLU A 6 -14.65 -11.06 7.49
C GLU A 6 -13.31 -10.30 7.46
N GLY A 7 -12.34 -10.85 6.74
CA GLY A 7 -11.04 -10.22 6.48
C GLY A 7 -9.85 -10.99 7.04
N VAL A 8 -8.70 -10.83 6.38
CA VAL A 8 -7.41 -11.44 6.74
C VAL A 8 -6.27 -10.48 6.37
N ASP A 9 -5.05 -10.84 6.76
CA ASP A 9 -3.85 -10.07 6.45
C ASP A 9 -3.57 -9.99 4.94
N ASN A 10 -3.19 -8.80 4.47
CA ASN A 10 -2.78 -8.55 3.10
C ASN A 10 -1.29 -8.19 3.08
N VAL A 11 -0.48 -8.96 2.36
CA VAL A 11 0.98 -8.86 2.44
C VAL A 11 1.59 -8.66 1.07
N ASN A 12 2.19 -7.48 0.86
CA ASN A 12 3.13 -7.22 -0.24
C ASN A 12 3.97 -5.98 0.11
N ALA A 13 5.05 -6.16 0.89
CA ALA A 13 5.84 -5.05 1.43
C ALA A 13 4.92 -3.93 2.01
N CYS A 14 5.26 -2.67 1.78
CA CYS A 14 4.48 -1.51 2.24
C CYS A 14 3.09 -1.37 1.59
N TYR A 15 2.79 -2.13 0.51
CA TYR A 15 1.52 -2.04 -0.22
C TYR A 15 0.34 -2.76 0.48
N GLY A 16 0.62 -3.58 1.50
CA GLY A 16 -0.40 -4.40 2.18
C GLY A 16 -1.60 -3.60 2.70
N GLY A 17 -1.36 -2.42 3.28
CA GLY A 17 -2.41 -1.52 3.77
C GLY A 17 -3.32 -1.00 2.64
N THR A 18 -2.73 -0.62 1.50
CA THR A 18 -3.49 -0.20 0.31
C THR A 18 -4.34 -1.35 -0.24
N ALA A 19 -3.78 -2.56 -0.31
CA ALA A 19 -4.54 -3.74 -0.74
C ALA A 19 -5.73 -4.02 0.17
N ALA A 20 -5.53 -3.98 1.50
CA ALA A 20 -6.60 -4.14 2.48
C ALA A 20 -7.69 -3.06 2.30
N LEU A 21 -7.30 -1.79 2.12
CA LEU A 21 -8.24 -0.70 1.89
C LEU A 21 -9.10 -0.92 0.64
N LEU A 22 -8.49 -1.31 -0.49
CA LEU A 22 -9.22 -1.57 -1.74
C LEU A 22 -10.18 -2.75 -1.62
N ASN A 23 -9.79 -3.81 -0.91
CA ASN A 23 -10.65 -4.96 -0.63
C ASN A 23 -11.85 -4.54 0.23
N THR A 24 -11.60 -3.81 1.31
CA THR A 24 -12.66 -3.34 2.21
C THR A 24 -13.60 -2.34 1.55
N LEU A 25 -13.11 -1.44 0.68
CA LEU A 25 -13.96 -0.53 -0.10
C LEU A 25 -14.96 -1.29 -0.98
N THR A 26 -14.48 -2.34 -1.66
CA THR A 26 -15.35 -3.21 -2.48
C THR A 26 -16.39 -3.91 -1.62
N TRP A 27 -15.96 -4.56 -0.54
CA TRP A 27 -16.85 -5.27 0.38
C TRP A 27 -17.90 -4.35 1.04
N CYS A 28 -17.52 -3.14 1.46
CA CYS A 28 -18.44 -2.17 2.04
C CYS A 28 -19.49 -1.70 1.01
N ARG A 29 -19.09 -1.54 -0.26
CA ARG A 29 -20.01 -1.18 -1.36
C ARG A 29 -21.03 -2.29 -1.63
N GLU A 30 -20.64 -3.55 -1.51
CA GLU A 30 -21.53 -4.70 -1.74
C GLU A 30 -22.46 -4.98 -0.55
N THR A 31 -21.95 -4.86 0.67
CA THR A 31 -22.70 -5.24 1.89
C THR A 31 -23.44 -4.07 2.54
N GLY A 32 -23.01 -2.84 2.30
CA GLY A 32 -23.48 -1.64 3.01
C GLY A 32 -23.02 -1.56 4.48
N ARG A 33 -22.22 -2.53 4.96
CA ARG A 33 -21.69 -2.56 6.32
C ARG A 33 -20.43 -1.68 6.41
N TYR A 34 -20.10 -1.27 7.64
CA TYR A 34 -18.81 -0.66 7.93
C TYR A 34 -17.71 -1.71 7.98
N GLY A 35 -16.57 -1.39 7.40
CA GLY A 35 -15.32 -2.14 7.53
C GLY A 35 -14.26 -1.31 8.26
N ILE A 36 -13.29 -2.00 8.87
CA ILE A 36 -12.11 -1.37 9.46
C ILE A 36 -10.87 -1.89 8.76
N VAL A 37 -9.97 -0.98 8.39
CA VAL A 37 -8.67 -1.31 7.80
C VAL A 37 -7.60 -0.86 8.77
N VAL A 38 -6.70 -1.77 9.11
CA VAL A 38 -5.54 -1.46 9.96
C VAL A 38 -4.27 -1.66 9.14
N ALA A 39 -3.53 -0.58 8.93
CA ALA A 39 -2.20 -0.62 8.34
C ALA A 39 -1.18 -0.35 9.46
N THR A 40 -0.38 -1.35 9.78
CA THR A 40 0.63 -1.29 10.85
C THR A 40 1.92 -1.92 10.38
N ASP A 41 3.06 -1.35 10.74
CA ASP A 41 4.36 -1.93 10.45
C ASP A 41 5.42 -1.46 11.45
N THR A 42 6.46 -2.27 11.58
CA THR A 42 7.71 -1.96 12.25
C THR A 42 8.86 -2.19 11.27
N ALA A 43 9.48 -1.11 10.83
CA ALA A 43 10.74 -1.15 10.11
C ALA A 43 11.87 -1.37 11.13
N GLU A 44 12.17 -2.63 11.41
CA GLU A 44 13.38 -3.00 12.14
C GLU A 44 14.54 -3.23 11.18
N MET A 45 15.71 -2.70 11.53
CA MET A 45 16.92 -2.70 10.71
C MET A 45 18.13 -2.95 11.61
N ASP A 46 19.19 -3.53 11.04
CA ASP A 46 20.48 -3.63 11.70
C ASP A 46 21.06 -2.24 12.02
N VAL A 47 22.00 -2.17 12.97
CA VAL A 47 22.58 -0.90 13.45
C VAL A 47 23.12 -0.01 12.32
N LYS A 48 23.73 -0.62 11.29
CA LYS A 48 24.27 0.06 10.11
C LYS A 48 23.21 0.84 9.31
N ASP A 49 21.95 0.40 9.36
CA ASP A 49 20.82 0.96 8.61
C ASP A 49 19.79 1.60 9.57
N SER A 50 20.22 1.95 10.79
CA SER A 50 19.33 2.39 11.88
C SER A 50 18.52 3.65 11.57
N ALA A 51 18.97 4.49 10.63
CA ALA A 51 18.25 5.66 10.15
C ALA A 51 16.93 5.34 9.44
N TRP A 52 16.75 4.08 8.99
CA TRP A 52 15.52 3.62 8.32
C TRP A 52 14.58 2.89 9.27
N ARG A 53 14.83 2.94 10.58
CA ARG A 53 13.94 2.35 11.58
C ARG A 53 12.72 3.21 11.82
N GLY A 54 11.59 2.57 12.07
CA GLY A 54 10.34 3.26 12.36
C GLY A 54 9.24 2.28 12.74
N ALA A 55 8.19 2.77 13.38
CA ALA A 55 7.00 1.99 13.70
C ALA A 55 5.79 2.91 13.67
N SER A 56 4.69 2.44 13.10
CA SER A 56 3.43 3.20 13.08
C SER A 56 2.25 2.26 12.84
N ALA A 57 1.07 2.74 13.22
CA ALA A 57 -0.21 2.12 12.92
C ALA A 57 -1.25 3.19 12.59
N VAL A 58 -2.08 2.92 11.59
CA VAL A 58 -3.24 3.73 11.21
C VAL A 58 -4.44 2.81 11.10
N ALA A 59 -5.56 3.22 11.69
CA ALA A 59 -6.86 2.56 11.54
C ALA A 59 -7.81 3.48 10.77
N MET A 60 -8.46 2.94 9.74
CA MET A 60 -9.39 3.65 8.88
C MET A 60 -10.76 2.97 8.95
N LEU A 61 -11.80 3.74 9.28
CA LEU A 61 -13.19 3.29 9.18
C LEU A 61 -13.68 3.54 7.76
N VAL A 62 -14.24 2.52 7.12
CA VAL A 62 -14.70 2.54 5.73
C VAL A 62 -16.19 2.25 5.69
N GLY A 63 -16.96 3.05 4.96
CA GLY A 63 -18.41 2.89 4.84
C GLY A 63 -19.06 4.01 4.02
N SER A 64 -20.38 4.15 4.17
CA SER A 64 -21.17 5.18 3.49
C SER A 64 -21.02 6.56 4.13
N ASN A 65 -21.23 7.61 3.32
CA ASN A 65 -21.08 9.03 3.71
C ASN A 65 -19.68 9.39 4.27
N PRO A 66 -18.59 9.09 3.55
CA PRO A 66 -17.24 9.32 4.05
C PRO A 66 -16.87 10.81 4.03
N TRP A 67 -15.98 11.22 4.94
CA TRP A 67 -15.31 12.53 4.85
C TRP A 67 -14.26 12.59 3.73
N ILE A 68 -13.66 11.44 3.42
CA ILE A 68 -12.69 11.28 2.34
C ILE A 68 -13.27 10.25 1.36
N GLU A 69 -13.71 10.71 0.20
CA GLU A 69 -14.23 9.84 -0.84
C GLU A 69 -13.08 9.22 -1.66
N VAL A 70 -13.11 7.90 -1.83
CA VAL A 70 -12.15 7.18 -2.68
C VAL A 70 -12.76 6.95 -4.05
N HIS A 71 -12.30 7.76 -4.99
CA HIS A 71 -12.65 7.71 -6.40
C HIS A 71 -12.23 6.37 -7.06
N PRO A 72 -13.00 5.86 -8.04
CA PRO A 72 -12.72 4.58 -8.68
C PRO A 72 -11.49 4.58 -9.61
N GLU A 73 -11.06 5.76 -10.06
CA GLU A 73 -9.92 5.98 -10.95
C GLU A 73 -8.63 5.49 -10.29
N ARG A 74 -8.12 4.37 -10.79
CA ARG A 74 -6.88 3.76 -10.30
C ARG A 74 -6.12 3.04 -11.40
N VAL A 75 -4.82 2.97 -11.20
CA VAL A 75 -3.85 2.16 -11.93
C VAL A 75 -2.91 1.50 -10.94
N SER A 76 -2.42 0.31 -11.27
CA SER A 76 -1.40 -0.38 -10.48
C SER A 76 -0.28 -0.88 -11.39
N CYS A 77 0.94 -0.87 -10.88
CA CYS A 77 2.12 -1.47 -11.51
C CYS A 77 2.68 -2.52 -10.56
N PHE A 78 2.84 -3.76 -11.04
CA PHE A 78 3.44 -4.84 -10.27
C PHE A 78 4.53 -5.50 -11.10
N LYS A 79 5.64 -5.84 -10.45
CA LYS A 79 6.78 -6.48 -11.08
C LYS A 79 7.31 -7.61 -10.20
N ASN A 80 7.60 -8.75 -10.82
CA ASN A 80 8.37 -9.80 -10.16
C ASN A 80 9.82 -9.33 -10.03
N SER A 81 10.26 -9.10 -8.81
CA SER A 81 11.54 -8.51 -8.48
C SER A 81 12.07 -9.06 -7.16
N SER A 82 13.39 -8.98 -6.99
CA SER A 82 14.11 -9.31 -5.76
C SER A 82 14.93 -8.12 -5.25
N ASP A 83 14.43 -6.92 -5.48
CA ASP A 83 15.11 -5.67 -5.15
C ASP A 83 15.02 -5.35 -3.65
N PHE A 84 13.89 -5.64 -3.01
CA PHE A 84 13.67 -5.48 -1.57
C PHE A 84 12.84 -6.64 -1.01
N LEU A 85 13.43 -7.49 -0.17
CA LEU A 85 12.70 -8.61 0.45
C LEU A 85 13.29 -9.06 1.79
N LYS A 86 12.47 -9.75 2.58
CA LYS A 86 12.87 -10.45 3.82
C LYS A 86 12.78 -11.97 3.61
N PRO A 87 13.87 -12.65 3.19
CA PRO A 87 13.87 -14.11 3.07
C PRO A 87 13.64 -14.78 4.42
N ARG A 88 12.86 -15.88 4.45
CA ARG A 88 12.53 -16.62 5.68
C ARG A 88 13.75 -17.06 6.50
N TYR A 89 14.85 -17.37 5.85
CA TYR A 89 16.09 -17.86 6.48
C TYR A 89 17.22 -16.83 6.42
N SER A 90 16.89 -15.54 6.54
CA SER A 90 17.89 -14.47 6.63
C SER A 90 18.61 -14.48 7.97
N ASN A 91 19.93 -14.29 7.96
CA ASN A 91 20.75 -14.11 9.17
C ASN A 91 20.83 -12.64 9.63
N GLN A 92 20.27 -11.70 8.84
CA GLN A 92 20.23 -10.27 9.14
C GLN A 92 18.78 -9.81 9.38
N ILE A 93 18.61 -8.79 10.24
CA ILE A 93 17.30 -8.18 10.51
C ILE A 93 16.91 -7.29 9.34
N SER A 94 17.87 -6.53 8.80
CA SER A 94 17.66 -5.72 7.61
C SER A 94 17.22 -6.61 6.43
N PRO A 95 16.30 -6.14 5.57
CA PRO A 95 15.95 -6.85 4.35
C PRO A 95 17.18 -7.00 3.44
N VAL A 96 17.11 -7.94 2.51
CA VAL A 96 18.02 -7.93 1.36
C VAL A 96 17.58 -6.78 0.47
N ILE A 97 18.48 -5.81 0.27
CA ILE A 97 18.21 -4.59 -0.49
C ILE A 97 19.21 -4.47 -1.63
N LYS A 98 18.71 -4.27 -2.84
CA LYS A 98 19.48 -3.90 -4.02
C LYS A 98 19.15 -2.47 -4.39
N THR A 99 19.76 -1.53 -3.67
CA THR A 99 19.37 -0.11 -3.65
C THR A 99 19.14 0.50 -5.05
N LYS A 100 20.05 0.24 -6.00
CA LYS A 100 19.90 0.76 -7.37
C LYS A 100 18.67 0.16 -8.08
N GLU A 101 18.52 -1.16 -8.08
CA GLU A 101 17.38 -1.85 -8.70
C GLU A 101 16.04 -1.42 -8.05
N SER A 102 16.02 -1.25 -6.72
CA SER A 102 14.84 -0.77 -6.00
C SER A 102 14.43 0.63 -6.42
N MET A 103 15.39 1.54 -6.55
CA MET A 103 15.09 2.90 -7.01
C MET A 103 14.63 2.93 -8.47
N ASP A 104 15.29 2.16 -9.34
CA ASP A 104 14.91 2.06 -10.75
C ASP A 104 13.47 1.55 -10.90
N TYR A 105 13.07 0.56 -10.09
CA TYR A 105 11.70 0.01 -10.12
C TYR A 105 10.67 0.92 -9.46
N TYR A 106 11.03 1.61 -8.38
CA TYR A 106 10.14 2.59 -7.75
C TYR A 106 9.78 3.72 -8.72
N VAL A 107 10.78 4.33 -9.36
CA VAL A 107 10.57 5.41 -10.33
C VAL A 107 9.80 4.90 -11.54
N HIS A 108 10.16 3.72 -12.08
CA HIS A 108 9.44 3.13 -13.19
C HIS A 108 7.96 2.85 -12.88
N ALA A 109 7.65 2.32 -11.69
CA ALA A 109 6.28 2.05 -11.28
C ALA A 109 5.47 3.34 -11.11
N LEU A 110 6.09 4.39 -10.57
CA LEU A 110 5.48 5.72 -10.45
C LEU A 110 5.17 6.30 -11.83
N ASP A 111 6.17 6.39 -12.72
CA ASP A 111 6.01 6.91 -14.08
C ASP A 111 4.90 6.16 -14.82
N TYR A 112 4.91 4.82 -14.76
CA TYR A 112 3.88 3.99 -15.37
C TYR A 112 2.48 4.33 -14.84
N CYS A 113 2.31 4.46 -13.52
CA CYS A 113 1.02 4.78 -12.93
C CYS A 113 0.53 6.18 -13.31
N LEU A 114 1.43 7.18 -13.36
CA LEU A 114 1.10 8.56 -13.76
C LEU A 114 0.72 8.68 -15.23
N GLU A 115 1.45 8.01 -16.12
CA GLU A 115 1.10 7.99 -17.55
C GLU A 115 -0.25 7.30 -17.75
N LYS A 116 -0.45 6.14 -17.13
CA LYS A 116 -1.63 5.32 -17.35
C LYS A 116 -2.88 5.85 -16.68
N ILE A 117 -2.79 6.59 -15.57
CA ILE A 117 -3.98 7.22 -14.97
C ILE A 117 -4.55 8.27 -15.93
N LYS A 118 -3.66 9.06 -16.58
CA LYS A 118 -4.04 10.04 -17.60
C LYS A 118 -4.63 9.37 -18.84
N GLU A 119 -3.96 8.33 -19.37
CA GLU A 119 -4.47 7.61 -20.55
C GLU A 119 -5.81 6.91 -20.31
N LYS A 120 -5.98 6.26 -19.16
CA LYS A 120 -7.15 5.42 -18.87
C LYS A 120 -8.36 6.21 -18.40
N HIS A 121 -8.14 7.23 -17.59
CA HIS A 121 -9.21 7.95 -16.89
C HIS A 121 -9.26 9.44 -17.21
N GLY A 122 -8.32 9.96 -18.02
CA GLY A 122 -8.26 11.38 -18.35
C GLY A 122 -7.84 12.28 -17.20
N VAL A 123 -7.35 11.72 -16.09
CA VAL A 123 -6.91 12.47 -14.91
C VAL A 123 -5.53 13.06 -15.19
N ASP A 124 -5.44 14.38 -15.32
CA ASP A 124 -4.16 15.08 -15.32
C ASP A 124 -3.76 15.40 -13.89
N VAL A 125 -2.68 14.77 -13.44
CA VAL A 125 -2.24 14.89 -12.07
C VAL A 125 -1.73 16.30 -11.71
N ALA A 126 -1.39 17.12 -12.72
CA ALA A 126 -1.06 18.52 -12.51
C ALA A 126 -2.26 19.38 -12.05
N GLU A 127 -3.48 18.86 -12.18
CA GLU A 127 -4.72 19.52 -11.74
C GLU A 127 -5.11 19.16 -10.30
N LEU A 128 -4.38 18.25 -9.65
CA LEU A 128 -4.64 17.85 -8.27
C LEU A 128 -4.08 18.90 -7.29
N ASP A 129 -4.85 19.20 -6.24
CA ASP A 129 -4.41 20.11 -5.18
C ASP A 129 -3.20 19.60 -4.39
N ALA A 130 -3.02 18.27 -4.34
CA ALA A 130 -1.94 17.63 -3.62
C ALA A 130 -1.57 16.25 -4.19
N PHE A 131 -0.31 15.87 -3.95
CA PHE A 131 0.23 14.53 -4.17
C PHE A 131 0.69 13.95 -2.83
N VAL A 132 0.24 12.73 -2.53
CA VAL A 132 0.55 11.99 -1.29
C VAL A 132 1.21 10.67 -1.63
#